data_AF-A0A524PZR7-F1
#
_entry.id   AF-A0A524PZR7-F1
#
_cell.length_a   1.000
_cell.length_b   1.000
_cell.length_c   1.000
_cell.angle_alpha   90.00
_cell.angle_beta   90.00
_cell.angle_gamma   90.00
#
_symmetry.space_group_name_H-M   'P 1'
#
loop_
_entity.id
_entity.type
_entity.pdbx_description
1 polymer ?
#
loop_
_entity_poly.entity_id
_entity_poly.type
_entity_poly.pdbx_seq_one_letter_code
_entity_poly.pdbx_strand_id
1 'polypeptide(L)'
;MLTLVKRRAPKAACHLTLHDLLEYQQDLLAVIIPPRVLDQRFLELAEGLRRVFDDDRLSLAASRMYGPDDQDRHAQLVRFADHLHIPLVATNDVHYHVPGRRALQDVLTCIRHGCTVREAGFHLLPNAERHLKAPEEMARLFADRPEAIARSVEIAERAAGFNLDELRYEYPDEVCPPGRTAMEYLQAVDKEDYYTLIVIDNAFDPSREKYSRDRTLIESDTAKLVHQPVAHGTGSAFDWGINYPQSDAGLAVPPAGDEPPPEEEKKDVVEKTKGFLKKLKKPI
;
A
#
# COMPACT_ATOMS: atom_id res chain seq x y z
N MET A 1 14.05 4.24 1.28
CA MET A 1 14.44 3.02 0.52
C MET A 1 13.39 2.54 -0.50
N LEU A 2 12.16 2.18 -0.09
CA LEU A 2 11.17 1.55 -1.00
C LEU A 2 10.83 2.38 -2.26
N THR A 3 10.74 3.71 -2.15
CA THR A 3 10.47 4.60 -3.29
C THR A 3 11.57 4.54 -4.35
N LEU A 4 12.84 4.55 -3.94
CA LEU A 4 13.99 4.48 -4.86
C LEU A 4 14.04 3.15 -5.59
N VAL A 5 13.79 2.07 -4.86
CA VAL A 5 13.82 0.72 -5.42
C VAL A 5 12.67 0.50 -6.41
N LYS A 6 11.45 0.93 -6.07
CA LYS A 6 10.30 0.81 -6.99
C LYS A 6 10.46 1.64 -8.27
N ARG A 7 11.12 2.80 -8.21
CA ARG A 7 11.37 3.63 -9.40
C ARG A 7 12.34 2.99 -10.40
N ARG A 8 13.26 2.13 -9.93
CA ARG A 8 14.22 1.43 -10.79
C ARG A 8 13.69 0.11 -11.37
N ALA A 9 12.65 -0.46 -10.76
CA ALA A 9 12.13 -1.76 -11.13
C ALA A 9 10.92 -1.65 -12.09
N PRO A 10 10.70 -2.65 -12.97
CA PRO A 10 9.49 -2.71 -13.78
C PRO A 10 8.23 -2.81 -12.92
N LYS A 11 7.07 -2.52 -13.52
CA LYS A 11 5.76 -2.59 -12.83
C LYS A 11 5.60 -3.96 -12.15
N ALA A 12 5.18 -3.93 -10.89
CA ALA A 12 5.04 -5.10 -9.99
C ALA A 12 6.35 -5.75 -9.51
N ALA A 13 7.52 -5.16 -9.76
CA ALA A 13 8.80 -5.60 -9.20
C ALA A 13 9.38 -4.58 -8.19
N CYS A 14 10.31 -5.07 -7.37
CA CYS A 14 11.05 -4.31 -6.38
C CYS A 14 12.47 -4.90 -6.31
N HIS A 15 13.48 -4.19 -6.83
CA HIS A 15 14.86 -4.67 -6.89
C HIS A 15 15.73 -3.98 -5.85
N LEU A 16 15.78 -4.54 -4.64
CA LEU A 16 16.65 -4.05 -3.59
C LEU A 16 18.05 -4.64 -3.78
N THR A 17 19.08 -3.80 -3.81
CA THR A 17 20.48 -4.24 -3.86
C THR A 17 21.16 -4.11 -2.50
N LEU A 18 22.28 -4.81 -2.30
CA LEU A 18 23.08 -4.67 -1.08
C LEU A 18 23.62 -3.25 -0.90
N HIS A 19 23.91 -2.53 -1.99
CA HIS A 19 24.34 -1.14 -1.92
C HIS A 19 23.27 -0.23 -1.33
N ASP A 20 22.02 -0.39 -1.77
CA ASP A 20 20.89 0.36 -1.20
C ASP A 20 20.72 0.04 0.29
N LEU A 21 20.94 -1.22 0.67
CA LEU A 21 20.87 -1.63 2.06
C LEU A 21 21.97 -0.95 2.89
N LEU A 22 23.22 -0.94 2.41
CA LEU A 22 24.34 -0.26 3.05
C LEU A 22 24.10 1.24 3.26
N GLU A 23 23.48 1.90 2.29
CA GLU A 23 23.20 3.34 2.35
C GLU A 23 22.12 3.68 3.38
N TYR A 24 21.10 2.82 3.53
CA TYR A 24 19.92 3.08 4.38
C TYR A 24 19.80 2.12 5.58
N GLN A 25 20.87 1.43 5.99
CA GLN A 25 20.83 0.42 7.07
C GLN A 25 20.67 1.00 8.49
N GLN A 26 20.90 2.30 8.67
CA GLN A 26 20.83 2.93 9.99
C GLN A 26 19.44 2.70 10.61
N ASP A 27 19.44 2.29 11.88
CA ASP A 27 18.24 1.98 12.68
C ASP A 27 17.34 0.85 12.15
N LEU A 28 17.79 0.09 11.14
CA LEU A 28 17.08 -1.08 10.66
C LEU A 28 17.45 -2.33 11.48
N LEU A 29 16.43 -3.10 11.85
CA LEU A 29 16.57 -4.49 12.30
C LEU A 29 16.33 -5.40 11.10
N ALA A 30 17.26 -6.32 10.85
CA ALA A 30 17.21 -7.25 9.73
C ALA A 30 16.98 -8.69 10.21
N VAL A 31 16.01 -9.36 9.58
CA VAL A 31 15.77 -10.79 9.77
C VAL A 31 16.02 -11.50 8.45
N ILE A 32 17.03 -12.36 8.41
CA ILE A 32 17.35 -13.19 7.24
C ILE A 32 16.32 -14.32 7.17
N ILE A 33 15.63 -14.44 6.03
CA ILE A 33 14.77 -15.58 5.74
C ILE A 33 15.62 -16.61 4.97
N PRO A 34 15.95 -17.76 5.59
CA PRO A 34 16.90 -18.69 4.99
C PRO A 34 16.26 -19.48 3.84
N PRO A 35 16.95 -19.64 2.69
CA PRO A 35 16.50 -20.48 1.60
C PRO A 35 16.50 -21.96 1.99
N ARG A 36 15.72 -22.80 1.30
CA ARG A 36 15.62 -24.24 1.58
C ARG A 36 16.98 -24.94 1.63
N VAL A 37 17.92 -24.52 0.79
CA VAL A 37 19.29 -25.05 0.76
C VAL A 37 20.24 -23.98 1.30
N LEU A 38 21.01 -24.31 2.34
CA LEU A 38 22.03 -23.44 2.92
C LEU A 38 23.36 -23.70 2.21
N ASP A 39 23.52 -23.15 1.01
CA ASP A 39 24.73 -23.31 0.22
C ASP A 39 25.82 -22.28 0.60
N GLN A 40 26.98 -22.40 -0.03
CA GLN A 40 28.11 -21.49 0.17
C GLN A 40 27.75 -20.03 -0.15
N ARG A 41 26.89 -19.80 -1.16
CA ARG A 41 26.45 -18.45 -1.54
C ARG A 41 25.63 -17.80 -0.44
N PHE A 42 24.75 -18.58 0.20
CA PHE A 42 23.98 -18.10 1.34
C PHE A 42 24.87 -17.82 2.56
N LEU A 43 25.89 -18.66 2.79
CA LEU A 43 26.88 -18.42 3.84
C LEU A 43 27.60 -17.08 3.64
N GLU A 44 28.13 -16.84 2.43
CA GLU A 44 28.81 -15.59 2.06
C GLU A 44 27.89 -14.38 2.18
N LEU A 45 26.62 -14.51 1.79
CA LEU A 45 25.62 -13.46 1.95
C LEU A 45 25.37 -13.14 3.43
N ALA A 46 25.17 -14.17 4.26
CA ALA A 46 24.91 -13.99 5.68
C ALA A 46 26.10 -13.36 6.42
N GLU A 47 27.33 -13.76 6.09
CA GLU A 47 28.56 -13.11 6.59
C GLU A 47 28.65 -11.65 6.14
N GLY A 48 28.32 -11.37 4.87
CA GLY A 48 28.26 -10.01 4.34
C GLY A 48 27.27 -9.15 5.12
N LEU A 49 26.06 -9.64 5.34
CA LEU A 49 25.02 -8.93 6.10
C LEU A 49 25.39 -8.74 7.57
N ARG A 50 26.06 -9.72 8.19
CA ARG A 50 26.55 -9.61 9.57
C ARG A 50 27.52 -8.45 9.74
N ARG A 51 28.40 -8.20 8.75
CA ARG A 51 29.30 -7.04 8.78
C ARG A 51 28.58 -5.68 8.65
N VAL A 52 27.34 -5.68 8.17
CA VAL A 52 26.54 -4.47 7.94
C VAL A 52 25.62 -4.16 9.10
N PHE A 53 24.98 -5.19 9.65
CA PHE A 53 23.97 -5.09 10.71
C PHE A 53 24.52 -5.42 12.10
N ASP A 54 25.83 -5.67 12.19
CA ASP A 54 26.52 -6.07 13.41
C ASP A 54 25.93 -7.36 14.00
N ASP A 55 26.40 -7.74 15.20
CA ASP A 55 25.94 -8.95 15.89
C ASP A 55 24.56 -8.75 16.56
N ASP A 56 24.09 -7.50 16.70
CA ASP A 56 22.87 -7.15 17.42
C ASP A 56 21.66 -6.84 16.53
N ARG A 57 21.81 -6.28 15.32
CA ARG A 57 20.64 -5.88 14.50
C ARG A 57 20.27 -6.93 13.47
N LEU A 58 21.01 -8.02 13.40
CA LEU A 58 20.77 -9.15 12.51
C LEU A 58 20.18 -10.33 13.28
N SER A 59 19.22 -11.02 12.67
CA SER A 59 18.71 -12.29 13.19
C SER A 59 18.39 -13.25 12.05
N LEU A 60 18.41 -14.54 12.35
CA LEU A 60 18.08 -15.59 11.38
C LEU A 60 16.69 -16.15 11.71
N ALA A 61 15.76 -16.06 10.76
CA ALA A 61 14.41 -16.60 10.94
C ALA A 61 14.45 -18.13 10.99
N ALA A 62 13.79 -18.69 12.00
CA ALA A 62 13.44 -20.10 12.05
C ALA A 62 11.92 -20.24 12.14
N SER A 63 11.35 -21.03 11.24
CA SER A 63 9.94 -21.39 11.27
C SER A 63 9.78 -22.89 11.26
N ARG A 64 8.87 -23.41 12.09
CA ARG A 64 8.51 -24.81 12.15
C ARG A 64 7.19 -25.05 11.44
N MET A 65 7.26 -25.66 10.25
CA MET A 65 6.12 -25.78 9.34
C MET A 65 5.39 -27.13 9.46
N TYR A 66 5.76 -27.96 10.44
CA TYR A 66 5.26 -29.33 10.59
C TYR A 66 5.42 -30.18 9.31
N GLY A 67 6.54 -29.99 8.61
CA GLY A 67 6.94 -30.83 7.51
C GLY A 67 7.73 -32.06 7.99
N PRO A 68 7.92 -33.07 7.14
CA PRO A 68 8.73 -34.25 7.49
C PRO A 68 10.18 -33.88 7.82
N ASP A 69 10.74 -32.87 7.15
CA ASP A 69 12.14 -32.47 7.30
C ASP A 69 12.34 -31.32 8.30
N ASP A 70 11.30 -30.96 9.06
CA ASP A 70 11.30 -29.73 9.88
C ASP A 70 12.33 -29.80 11.03
N GLN A 71 12.50 -30.98 11.64
CA GLN A 71 13.50 -31.21 12.68
C GLN A 71 14.93 -31.07 12.13
N ASP A 72 15.23 -31.74 11.02
CA ASP A 72 16.54 -31.66 10.38
C ASP A 72 16.85 -30.24 9.90
N ARG A 73 15.85 -29.58 9.32
CA ARG A 73 15.93 -28.20 8.89
C ARG A 73 16.19 -27.26 10.06
N HIS A 74 15.49 -27.44 11.18
CA HIS A 74 15.71 -26.63 12.37
C HIS A 74 17.14 -26.83 12.91
N ALA A 75 17.60 -28.07 13.01
CA ALA A 75 18.96 -28.37 13.45
C ALA A 75 20.04 -27.78 12.52
N GLN A 76 19.79 -27.75 11.20
CA GLN A 76 20.66 -27.07 10.25
C GLN A 76 20.71 -25.55 10.50
N LEU A 77 19.56 -24.91 10.71
CA LEU A 77 19.47 -23.48 11.00
C LEU A 77 20.16 -23.12 12.31
N VAL A 78 19.99 -23.94 13.34
CA VAL A 78 20.69 -23.81 14.62
C VAL A 78 22.20 -23.86 14.42
N ARG A 79 22.73 -24.89 13.75
CA ARG A 79 24.18 -24.99 13.51
C ARG A 79 24.71 -23.82 12.70
N PHE A 80 23.94 -23.35 11.72
CA PHE A 80 24.31 -22.20 10.89
C PHE A 80 24.34 -20.90 11.70
N ALA A 81 23.32 -20.67 12.52
CA ALA A 81 23.23 -19.53 13.43
C ALA A 81 24.37 -19.54 14.45
N ASP A 82 24.65 -20.68 15.08
CA ASP A 82 25.73 -20.84 16.05
C ASP A 82 27.10 -20.63 15.38
N HIS A 83 27.32 -21.16 14.17
CA HIS A 83 28.57 -20.96 13.41
C HIS A 83 28.83 -19.49 13.10
N LEU A 84 27.81 -18.77 12.62
CA LEU A 84 27.92 -17.36 12.26
C LEU A 84 27.68 -16.42 13.44
N HIS A 85 27.38 -16.92 14.64
CA HIS A 85 27.02 -16.13 15.82
C HIS A 85 25.86 -15.15 15.55
N ILE A 86 24.87 -15.57 14.75
CA ILE A 86 23.68 -14.78 14.44
C ILE A 86 22.53 -15.27 15.32
N PRO A 87 21.88 -14.41 16.12
CA PRO A 87 20.73 -14.80 16.93
C PRO A 87 19.60 -15.39 16.09
N LEU A 88 19.03 -16.52 16.53
CA LEU A 88 17.81 -17.05 15.95
C LEU A 88 16.60 -16.24 16.40
N VAL A 89 15.62 -16.07 15.50
CA VAL A 89 14.31 -15.52 15.83
C VAL A 89 13.22 -16.49 15.37
N ALA A 90 12.30 -16.80 16.29
CA ALA A 90 11.16 -17.66 16.00
C ALA A 90 10.12 -16.91 15.18
N THR A 91 9.71 -17.49 14.06
CA THR A 91 8.64 -16.95 13.19
C THR A 91 7.73 -18.09 12.74
N ASN A 92 6.52 -17.80 12.29
CA ASN A 92 5.59 -18.83 11.79
C ASN A 92 5.23 -18.65 10.30
N ASP A 93 5.87 -17.70 9.60
CA ASP A 93 5.65 -17.44 8.16
C ASP A 93 4.15 -17.34 7.82
N VAL A 94 3.47 -16.44 8.52
CA VAL A 94 2.01 -16.38 8.63
C VAL A 94 1.37 -15.84 7.36
N HIS A 95 0.41 -16.57 6.80
CA HIS A 95 -0.36 -16.16 5.62
C HIS A 95 -1.81 -15.78 5.96
N TYR A 96 -2.32 -16.20 7.12
CA TYR A 96 -3.70 -15.96 7.53
C TYR A 96 -3.83 -15.88 9.06
N HIS A 97 -4.93 -15.31 9.56
CA HIS A 97 -5.11 -15.12 11.01
C HIS A 97 -5.53 -16.40 11.75
N VAL A 98 -6.30 -17.29 11.12
CA VAL A 98 -6.80 -18.55 11.74
C VAL A 98 -6.77 -19.72 10.75
N PRO A 99 -6.65 -20.97 11.23
CA PRO A 99 -6.51 -22.16 10.36
C PRO A 99 -7.63 -22.31 9.32
N GLY A 100 -8.87 -21.97 9.68
CA GLY A 100 -10.04 -22.07 8.79
C GLY A 100 -9.96 -21.20 7.53
N ARG A 101 -9.00 -20.25 7.46
CA ARG A 101 -8.78 -19.40 6.29
C ARG A 101 -7.86 -20.01 5.24
N ARG A 102 -7.34 -21.23 5.45
CA ARG A 102 -6.50 -21.94 4.48
C ARG A 102 -7.13 -22.00 3.08
N ALA A 103 -8.41 -22.34 2.98
CA ALA A 103 -9.08 -22.44 1.68
C ALA A 103 -9.06 -21.12 0.90
N LEU A 104 -9.17 -19.97 1.59
CA LEU A 104 -9.04 -18.66 0.96
C LEU A 104 -7.61 -18.41 0.47
N GLN A 105 -6.60 -18.78 1.28
CA GLN A 105 -5.20 -18.68 0.88
C GLN A 105 -4.89 -19.54 -0.36
N ASP A 106 -5.48 -20.73 -0.45
CA ASP A 106 -5.31 -21.61 -1.61
C ASP A 106 -5.90 -20.96 -2.88
N VAL A 107 -7.07 -20.32 -2.77
CA VAL A 107 -7.67 -19.55 -3.89
C VAL A 107 -6.80 -18.36 -4.29
N LEU A 108 -6.26 -17.60 -3.34
CA LEU A 108 -5.37 -16.47 -3.64
C LEU A 108 -4.08 -16.95 -4.33
N THR A 109 -3.54 -18.09 -3.91
CA THR A 109 -2.41 -18.75 -4.57
C THR A 109 -2.76 -19.14 -6.01
N CYS A 110 -3.93 -19.74 -6.24
CA CYS A 110 -4.41 -20.10 -7.57
C CYS A 110 -4.55 -18.89 -8.50
N ILE A 111 -5.13 -17.78 -8.00
CA ILE A 111 -5.24 -16.53 -8.76
C ILE A 111 -3.86 -15.99 -9.14
N ARG A 112 -2.91 -15.99 -8.19
CA ARG A 112 -1.53 -15.55 -8.45
C ARG A 112 -0.84 -16.38 -9.53
N HIS A 113 -1.10 -17.68 -9.57
CA HIS A 113 -0.49 -18.61 -10.53
C HIS A 113 -1.31 -18.81 -11.81
N GLY A 114 -2.51 -18.23 -11.90
CA GLY A 114 -3.39 -18.37 -13.06
C GLY A 114 -3.88 -19.80 -13.29
N CYS A 115 -4.07 -20.58 -12.22
CA CYS A 115 -4.51 -21.98 -12.30
C CYS A 115 -5.75 -22.25 -11.43
N THR A 116 -6.35 -23.43 -11.59
CA THR A 116 -7.45 -23.87 -10.70
C THR A 116 -6.90 -24.60 -9.46
N VAL A 117 -7.73 -24.71 -8.41
CA VAL A 117 -7.37 -25.45 -7.17
C VAL A 117 -6.96 -26.90 -7.47
N ARG A 118 -7.58 -27.53 -8.48
CA ARG A 118 -7.26 -28.89 -8.90
C ARG A 118 -5.88 -29.01 -9.55
N GLU A 119 -5.44 -27.96 -10.24
CA GLU A 119 -4.17 -27.92 -10.98
C GLU A 119 -3.01 -27.37 -10.14
N ALA A 120 -3.32 -26.68 -9.05
CA ALA A 120 -2.34 -25.96 -8.26
C ALA A 120 -1.24 -26.86 -7.66
N GLY A 121 -1.51 -28.15 -7.39
CA GLY A 121 -0.49 -29.12 -6.97
C GLY A 121 0.39 -28.60 -5.82
N PHE A 122 1.71 -28.57 -6.04
CA PHE A 122 2.71 -28.09 -5.07
C PHE A 122 2.74 -26.57 -4.86
N HIS A 123 1.93 -25.79 -5.58
CA HIS A 123 1.73 -24.39 -5.24
C HIS A 123 0.95 -24.24 -3.93
N LEU A 124 0.10 -25.21 -3.57
CA LEU A 124 -0.66 -25.18 -2.33
C LEU A 124 0.19 -25.66 -1.15
N LEU A 125 -0.05 -25.05 0.01
CA LEU A 125 0.60 -25.47 1.25
C LEU A 125 0.03 -26.83 1.70
N PRO A 126 0.88 -27.73 2.24
CA PRO A 126 0.46 -29.07 2.62
C PRO A 126 -0.51 -29.08 3.82
N ASN A 127 -0.39 -28.12 4.72
CA ASN A 127 -1.14 -28.04 5.97
C ASN A 127 -1.67 -26.62 6.27
N ALA A 128 -2.44 -26.48 7.35
CA ALA A 128 -3.05 -25.22 7.78
C ALA A 128 -2.19 -24.44 8.81
N GLU A 129 -0.89 -24.70 8.84
CA GLU A 129 -0.02 -24.27 9.95
C GLU A 129 0.45 -22.81 9.86
N ARG A 130 0.26 -22.16 8.72
CA ARG A 130 0.67 -20.76 8.48
C ARG A 130 -0.36 -19.74 8.97
N HIS A 131 -0.92 -19.98 10.16
CA HIS A 131 -1.82 -19.05 10.85
C HIS A 131 -1.12 -18.31 12.00
N LEU A 132 -1.75 -17.30 12.60
CA LEU A 132 -1.26 -16.70 13.85
C LEU A 132 -1.45 -17.69 14.99
N LYS A 133 -0.35 -18.31 15.44
CA LYS A 133 -0.35 -19.25 16.56
C LYS A 133 -0.38 -18.52 17.90
N ALA A 134 -0.96 -19.17 18.91
CA ALA A 134 -0.95 -18.67 20.27
C ALA A 134 0.49 -18.67 20.83
N PRO A 135 0.82 -17.74 21.76
CA PRO A 135 2.16 -17.68 22.37
C PRO A 135 2.59 -19.00 23.02
N GLU A 136 1.67 -19.71 23.68
CA GLU A 136 1.94 -20.97 24.35
C GLU A 136 2.28 -22.09 23.35
N GLU A 137 1.67 -22.06 22.17
CA GLU A 137 1.97 -23.00 21.09
C GLU A 137 3.35 -22.72 20.50
N MET A 138 3.67 -21.45 20.24
CA MET A 138 4.99 -21.05 19.77
C MET A 138 6.09 -21.39 20.79
N ALA A 139 5.83 -21.20 22.09
CA ALA A 139 6.76 -21.59 23.15
C ALA A 139 6.99 -23.11 23.20
N ARG A 140 5.95 -23.93 22.97
CA ARG A 140 6.09 -25.39 22.87
C ARG A 140 6.88 -25.79 21.62
N LEU A 141 6.62 -25.15 20.49
CA LEU A 141 7.31 -25.42 19.23
C LEU A 141 8.82 -25.17 19.32
N PHE A 142 9.23 -24.14 20.06
CA PHE A 142 10.61 -23.74 20.26
C PHE A 142 11.10 -24.04 21.68
N ALA A 143 10.55 -25.06 22.34
CA ALA A 143 10.91 -25.41 23.72
C ALA A 143 12.41 -25.77 23.89
N ASP A 144 13.04 -26.25 22.82
CA ASP A 144 14.47 -26.54 22.74
C ASP A 144 15.33 -25.29 22.46
N ARG A 145 14.70 -24.15 22.14
CA ARG A 145 15.38 -22.89 21.81
C ARG A 145 14.56 -21.66 22.25
N PRO A 146 14.29 -21.49 23.56
CA PRO A 146 13.44 -20.41 24.07
C PRO A 146 13.96 -19.01 23.77
N GLU A 147 15.27 -18.83 23.58
CA GLU A 147 15.88 -17.56 23.18
C GLU A 147 15.37 -17.06 21.82
N ALA A 148 14.95 -17.95 20.92
CA ALA A 148 14.39 -17.54 19.63
C ALA A 148 13.03 -16.84 19.78
N ILE A 149 12.24 -17.25 20.79
CA ILE A 149 10.98 -16.60 21.15
C ILE A 149 11.28 -15.26 21.83
N ALA A 150 12.19 -15.23 22.81
CA ALA A 150 12.59 -13.99 23.49
C ALA A 150 13.08 -12.92 22.50
N ARG A 151 13.86 -13.35 21.49
CA ARG A 151 14.35 -12.46 20.43
C ARG A 151 13.22 -11.83 19.60
N SER A 152 12.12 -12.55 19.38
CA SER A 152 10.98 -12.00 18.64
C SER A 152 10.30 -10.86 19.40
N VAL A 153 10.23 -10.96 20.73
CA VAL A 153 9.69 -9.93 21.61
C VAL A 153 10.61 -8.72 21.63
N GLU A 154 11.92 -8.94 21.79
CA GLU A 154 12.93 -7.87 21.77
C GLU A 154 12.88 -7.04 20.47
N ILE A 155 12.79 -7.72 19.31
CA ILE A 155 12.66 -7.04 18.01
C ILE A 155 11.38 -6.20 17.96
N ALA A 156 10.25 -6.73 18.46
CA ALA A 156 8.97 -6.01 18.47
C ALA A 156 9.02 -4.79 19.39
N GLU A 157 9.62 -4.90 20.57
CA GLU A 157 9.80 -3.79 21.53
C GLU A 157 10.69 -2.69 20.95
N ARG A 158 11.79 -3.05 20.28
CA ARG A 158 12.68 -2.09 19.62
C ARG A 158 12.00 -1.39 18.44
N ALA A 159 11.11 -2.09 17.73
CA ALA A 159 10.34 -1.53 16.62
C ALA A 159 9.11 -0.72 17.08
N ALA A 160 8.80 -0.68 18.37
CA ALA A 160 7.59 -0.03 18.90
C ALA A 160 7.56 1.50 18.75
N GLY A 161 8.71 2.12 18.41
CA GLY A 161 8.82 3.56 18.20
C GLY A 161 8.09 4.08 16.96
N PHE A 162 7.63 3.20 16.05
CA PHE A 162 6.89 3.60 14.86
C PHE A 162 5.37 3.62 15.11
N ASN A 163 4.73 4.77 14.88
CA ASN A 163 3.27 4.90 14.90
C ASN A 163 2.73 5.40 13.55
N LEU A 164 1.73 4.72 12.99
CA LEU A 164 1.02 5.15 11.77
C LEU A 164 0.33 6.50 11.93
N ASP A 165 -0.02 6.92 13.15
CA ASP A 165 -0.62 8.24 13.42
C ASP A 165 0.36 9.41 13.16
N GLU A 166 1.66 9.13 13.02
CA GLU A 166 2.67 10.12 12.64
C GLU A 166 2.54 10.53 11.16
N LEU A 167 1.85 9.74 10.34
CA LEU A 167 1.57 10.06 8.94
C LEU A 167 0.47 11.12 8.87
N ARG A 168 0.87 12.37 9.06
CA ARG A 168 -0.01 13.53 8.82
C ARG A 168 -0.04 13.84 7.33
N TYR A 169 -1.24 14.05 6.81
CA TYR A 169 -1.43 14.52 5.45
C TYR A 169 -0.93 15.97 5.36
N GLU A 170 0.29 16.14 4.85
CA GLU A 170 0.84 17.45 4.51
C GLU A 170 0.33 17.84 3.13
N TYR A 171 -0.56 18.83 3.10
CA TYR A 171 -0.93 19.47 1.86
C TYR A 171 0.16 20.49 1.50
N PRO A 172 0.66 20.52 0.24
CA PRO A 172 1.61 21.54 -0.18
C PRO A 172 1.06 22.94 0.06
N ASP A 173 1.90 23.87 0.49
CA ASP A 173 1.49 25.27 0.60
C ASP A 173 1.06 25.78 -0.78
N GLU A 174 -0.14 26.33 -0.84
CA GLU A 174 -0.59 27.01 -2.05
C GLU A 174 0.18 28.31 -2.24
N VAL A 175 0.68 28.50 -3.45
CA VAL A 175 1.33 29.76 -3.85
C VAL A 175 0.24 30.80 -4.11
N CYS A 176 -0.27 31.42 -3.06
CA CYS A 176 -1.21 32.53 -3.17
C CYS A 176 -0.47 33.86 -3.33
N PRO A 177 -1.02 34.81 -4.10
CA PRO A 177 -0.50 36.18 -4.14
C PRO A 177 -0.42 36.81 -2.73
N PRO A 178 0.60 37.64 -2.43
CA PRO A 178 0.78 38.26 -1.12
C PRO A 178 -0.50 39.00 -0.67
N GLY A 179 -0.96 38.71 0.55
CA GLY A 179 -2.12 39.38 1.14
C GLY A 179 -3.48 38.75 0.83
N ARG A 180 -3.53 37.56 0.23
CA ARG A 180 -4.75 36.75 0.08
C ARG A 180 -4.60 35.37 0.70
N THR A 181 -5.66 34.87 1.30
CA THR A 181 -5.75 33.47 1.75
C THR A 181 -6.03 32.54 0.57
N ALA A 182 -5.69 31.24 0.71
CA ALA A 182 -6.03 30.18 -0.24
C ALA A 182 -7.51 30.21 -0.67
N MET A 183 -8.41 30.35 0.30
CA MET A 183 -9.85 30.41 0.06
C MET A 183 -10.28 31.68 -0.70
N GLU A 184 -9.69 32.83 -0.39
CA GLU A 184 -9.98 34.07 -1.13
C GLU A 184 -9.42 34.05 -2.56
N TYR A 185 -8.29 33.38 -2.76
CA TYR A 185 -7.71 33.19 -4.09
C TYR A 185 -8.57 32.24 -4.93
N LEU A 186 -8.96 31.08 -4.38
CA LEU A 186 -9.86 30.13 -5.05
C LEU A 186 -11.18 30.80 -5.48
N GLN A 187 -11.82 31.55 -4.57
CA GLN A 187 -13.06 32.27 -4.87
C GLN A 187 -12.89 33.39 -5.90
N ALA A 188 -11.68 33.96 -6.04
CA ALA A 188 -11.40 35.00 -7.02
C ALA A 188 -11.19 34.39 -8.41
N VAL A 189 -10.45 33.28 -8.49
CA VAL A 189 -10.21 32.57 -9.76
C VAL A 189 -11.49 31.95 -10.29
N ASP A 190 -12.30 31.33 -9.43
CA ASP A 190 -13.62 30.79 -9.81
C ASP A 190 -14.49 31.86 -10.47
N LYS A 191 -14.38 33.12 -10.02
CA LYS A 191 -15.12 34.25 -10.61
C LYS A 191 -14.52 34.68 -11.95
N GLU A 192 -13.20 34.83 -12.06
CA GLU A 192 -12.53 35.23 -13.31
C GLU A 192 -12.75 34.20 -14.44
N ASP A 193 -12.68 32.91 -14.14
CA ASP A 193 -12.96 31.85 -15.12
C ASP A 193 -14.46 31.76 -15.46
N TYR A 194 -15.36 32.00 -14.50
CA TYR A 194 -16.80 32.12 -14.79
C TYR A 194 -17.10 33.28 -15.74
N TYR A 195 -16.49 34.45 -15.54
CA TYR A 195 -16.68 35.58 -16.45
C TYR A 195 -16.08 35.30 -17.83
N THR A 196 -14.97 34.57 -17.92
CA THR A 196 -14.38 34.16 -19.20
C THR A 196 -15.26 33.16 -19.95
N LEU A 197 -15.81 32.16 -19.25
CA LEU A 197 -16.78 31.21 -19.82
C LEU A 197 -18.10 31.91 -20.23
N ILE A 198 -18.62 32.84 -19.41
CA ILE A 198 -19.81 33.62 -19.76
C ILE A 198 -19.55 34.52 -20.97
N VAL A 199 -18.36 35.11 -21.12
CA VAL A 199 -18.04 35.94 -22.29
C VAL A 199 -17.94 35.11 -23.57
N ILE A 200 -17.55 33.83 -23.49
CA ILE A 200 -17.56 32.90 -24.64
C ILE A 200 -19.00 32.43 -24.95
N ASP A 201 -19.83 32.21 -23.94
CA ASP A 201 -21.24 31.79 -24.09
C ASP A 201 -22.23 32.94 -24.34
N ASN A 202 -21.79 34.20 -24.31
CA ASN A 202 -22.63 35.40 -24.50
C ASN A 202 -23.07 35.67 -25.95
N ALA A 203 -23.42 34.60 -26.69
CA ALA A 203 -24.62 34.63 -27.53
C ALA A 203 -25.85 34.44 -26.61
N PHE A 204 -26.16 35.48 -25.83
CA PHE A 204 -27.02 35.54 -24.65
C PHE A 204 -28.48 35.04 -24.85
N ASP A 205 -28.92 34.04 -24.06
CA ASP A 205 -30.34 33.71 -23.76
C ASP A 205 -30.65 34.13 -22.30
N PRO A 206 -31.59 35.07 -22.05
CA PRO A 206 -31.86 35.63 -20.72
C PRO A 206 -32.56 34.70 -19.71
N SER A 207 -32.91 33.46 -20.07
CA SER A 207 -33.72 32.59 -19.20
C SER A 207 -32.96 31.80 -18.12
N ARG A 208 -31.61 31.80 -18.13
CA ARG A 208 -30.78 30.95 -17.24
C ARG A 208 -30.18 31.62 -16.00
N GLU A 209 -30.35 32.94 -15.83
CA GLU A 209 -29.69 33.74 -14.78
C GLU A 209 -30.08 33.33 -13.34
N LYS A 210 -31.22 32.65 -13.16
CA LYS A 210 -31.71 32.23 -11.84
C LYS A 210 -31.12 30.91 -11.33
N TYR A 211 -30.69 30.01 -12.22
CA TYR A 211 -30.15 28.69 -11.85
C TYR A 211 -28.66 28.70 -11.50
N SER A 212 -27.90 29.67 -12.03
CA SER A 212 -26.45 29.75 -11.82
C SER A 212 -26.08 30.26 -10.43
N ARG A 213 -26.83 31.25 -9.90
CA ARG A 213 -26.60 31.85 -8.58
C ARG A 213 -26.78 30.86 -7.43
N ASP A 214 -27.79 29.99 -7.54
CA ASP A 214 -28.11 29.02 -6.49
C ASP A 214 -27.07 27.88 -6.40
N ARG A 215 -26.43 27.51 -7.53
CA ARG A 215 -25.39 26.47 -7.57
C ARG A 215 -24.09 26.92 -6.90
N THR A 216 -23.67 28.18 -7.10
CA THR A 216 -22.49 28.76 -6.44
C THR A 216 -22.65 28.86 -4.92
N LEU A 217 -23.87 29.18 -4.46
CA LEU A 217 -24.19 29.18 -3.03
C LEU A 217 -24.16 27.76 -2.47
N ILE A 218 -24.70 26.77 -3.18
CA ILE A 218 -24.70 25.37 -2.73
C ILE A 218 -23.29 24.75 -2.70
N GLU A 219 -22.45 24.98 -3.72
CA GLU A 219 -21.08 24.44 -3.79
C GLU A 219 -20.12 25.13 -2.79
N SER A 220 -20.32 26.43 -2.52
CA SER A 220 -19.54 27.14 -1.49
C SER A 220 -20.01 26.84 -0.05
N ASP A 221 -21.30 26.53 0.15
CA ASP A 221 -21.83 26.15 1.46
C ASP A 221 -21.57 24.68 1.80
N THR A 222 -21.51 23.76 0.82
CA THR A 222 -21.02 22.39 1.07
C THR A 222 -19.55 22.38 1.48
N ALA A 223 -18.72 23.27 0.92
CA ALA A 223 -17.33 23.45 1.36
C ALA A 223 -17.21 24.00 2.80
N LYS A 224 -18.22 24.75 3.29
CA LYS A 224 -18.28 25.25 4.68
C LYS A 224 -18.92 24.26 5.67
N LEU A 225 -19.86 23.43 5.23
CA LEU A 225 -20.60 22.49 6.08
C LEU A 225 -19.80 21.24 6.48
N VAL A 226 -18.66 20.96 5.83
CA VAL A 226 -17.68 19.96 6.29
C VAL A 226 -16.84 20.54 7.44
N HIS A 227 -17.50 20.91 8.54
CA HIS A 227 -16.85 21.32 9.79
C HIS A 227 -16.57 20.09 10.67
N GLN A 228 -15.60 19.29 10.26
CA GLN A 228 -14.55 18.83 11.17
C GLN A 228 -13.25 19.42 10.64
N PRO A 229 -12.33 19.92 11.50
CA PRO A 229 -11.22 20.75 11.06
C PRO A 229 -10.18 19.91 10.31
N VAL A 230 -10.42 19.66 9.03
CA VAL A 230 -9.47 19.10 8.09
C VAL A 230 -9.55 20.02 6.87
N ALA A 231 -8.42 20.68 6.58
CA ALA A 231 -8.28 21.68 5.52
C ALA A 231 -8.60 21.07 4.13
N HIS A 232 -9.85 21.17 3.70
CA HIS A 232 -10.27 20.71 2.37
C HIS A 232 -10.43 21.86 1.35
N GLY A 233 -10.38 23.11 1.80
CA GLY A 233 -10.35 24.27 0.91
C GLY A 233 -9.08 24.40 0.07
N THR A 234 -8.01 23.70 0.46
CA THR A 234 -6.74 23.74 -0.27
C THR A 234 -6.68 22.71 -1.41
N GLY A 235 -7.56 21.70 -1.39
CA GLY A 235 -7.51 20.59 -2.36
C GLY A 235 -7.83 20.98 -3.80
N SER A 236 -8.77 21.91 -3.99
CA SER A 236 -9.32 22.19 -5.32
C SER A 236 -8.45 23.13 -6.15
N ALA A 237 -7.75 24.10 -5.56
CA ALA A 237 -6.94 25.04 -6.34
C ALA A 237 -5.79 24.34 -7.08
N PHE A 238 -5.24 23.27 -6.49
CA PHE A 238 -4.15 22.48 -7.06
C PHE A 238 -4.64 21.50 -8.16
N ASP A 239 -5.81 20.88 -7.97
CA ASP A 239 -6.39 19.93 -8.94
C ASP A 239 -6.85 20.64 -10.22
N TRP A 240 -7.23 21.92 -10.11
CA TRP A 240 -7.60 22.78 -11.25
C TRP A 240 -6.40 23.39 -11.99
N GLY A 241 -5.16 23.16 -11.54
CA GLY A 241 -3.97 23.64 -12.27
C GLY A 241 -3.95 25.16 -12.48
N ILE A 242 -4.49 25.91 -11.51
CA ILE A 242 -4.61 27.37 -11.59
C ILE A 242 -3.19 27.96 -11.57
N ASN A 243 -2.70 28.34 -12.75
CA ASN A 243 -1.35 28.80 -13.09
C ASN A 243 -0.24 27.74 -13.18
N TYR A 244 -0.39 26.78 -14.09
CA TYR A 244 0.78 26.48 -14.94
C TYR A 244 0.93 27.62 -15.98
N PRO A 245 2.10 28.27 -16.12
CA PRO A 245 2.31 29.25 -17.18
C PRO A 245 2.15 28.55 -18.53
N GLN A 246 0.98 28.70 -19.16
CA GLN A 246 0.68 28.14 -20.48
C GLN A 246 1.52 28.79 -21.61
N SER A 247 2.43 29.70 -21.31
CA SER A 247 3.14 30.48 -22.33
C SER A 247 4.47 29.91 -22.83
N ASP A 248 5.07 28.85 -22.23
CA ASP A 248 6.41 28.40 -22.69
C ASP A 248 6.57 26.90 -23.05
N ALA A 249 5.58 26.03 -22.78
CA ALA A 249 5.78 24.58 -22.94
C ALA A 249 5.01 23.89 -24.09
N GLY A 250 4.08 24.57 -24.78
CA GLY A 250 3.38 24.03 -25.96
C GLY A 250 2.60 22.71 -25.75
N LEU A 251 2.32 22.31 -24.51
CA LEU A 251 1.58 21.10 -24.16
C LEU A 251 0.10 21.44 -23.97
N ALA A 252 -0.74 21.08 -24.95
CA ALA A 252 -2.19 21.16 -24.82
C ALA A 252 -2.69 20.08 -23.85
N VAL A 253 -3.39 20.50 -22.80
CA VAL A 253 -4.17 19.61 -21.93
C VAL A 253 -5.55 19.46 -22.58
N PRO A 254 -6.02 18.25 -22.96
CA PRO A 254 -7.36 18.08 -23.49
C PRO A 254 -8.39 18.42 -22.39
N PRO A 255 -9.51 19.09 -22.71
CA PRO A 255 -10.58 19.30 -21.74
C PRO A 255 -11.05 17.94 -21.22
N ALA A 256 -11.35 17.88 -19.92
CA ALA A 256 -12.08 16.74 -19.37
C ALA A 256 -13.34 16.55 -20.22
N GLY A 257 -13.50 15.38 -20.83
CA GLY A 257 -14.53 15.14 -21.83
C GLY A 257 -15.93 15.33 -21.26
N ASP A 258 -16.52 16.49 -21.50
CA ASP A 258 -17.96 16.78 -21.33
C ASP A 258 -18.76 16.33 -22.58
N GLU A 259 -18.46 15.14 -23.12
CA GLU A 259 -19.39 14.46 -24.01
C GLU A 259 -20.23 13.47 -23.18
N PRO A 260 -21.52 13.75 -22.92
CA PRO A 260 -22.39 12.72 -22.39
C PRO A 260 -22.45 11.57 -23.41
N PRO A 261 -22.33 10.30 -23.00
CA PRO A 261 -22.28 9.18 -23.93
C PRO A 261 -23.55 9.16 -24.81
N PRO A 262 -23.43 8.74 -26.09
CA PRO A 262 -24.56 8.67 -27.01
C PRO A 262 -25.73 7.89 -26.39
N GLU A 263 -26.97 8.33 -26.63
CA GLU A 263 -28.18 7.77 -25.99
C GLU A 263 -28.36 6.26 -26.18
N GLU A 264 -27.67 5.63 -27.13
CA GLU A 264 -27.68 4.18 -27.34
C GLU A 264 -26.86 3.41 -26.28
N GLU A 265 -25.78 3.96 -25.72
CA GLU A 265 -25.00 3.32 -24.65
C GLU A 265 -25.67 3.44 -23.27
N LYS A 266 -26.48 4.49 -23.05
CA LYS A 266 -27.23 4.66 -21.79
C LYS A 266 -28.28 3.58 -21.59
N LYS A 267 -28.92 3.10 -22.66
CA LYS A 267 -29.89 1.99 -22.57
C LYS A 267 -29.21 0.68 -22.19
N ASP A 268 -28.03 0.42 -22.75
CA ASP A 268 -27.31 -0.84 -22.55
C ASP A 268 -26.69 -0.95 -21.15
N VAL A 269 -26.20 0.17 -20.60
CA VAL A 269 -25.72 0.25 -19.22
C VAL A 269 -26.88 0.18 -18.22
N VAL A 270 -28.01 0.85 -18.47
CA VAL A 270 -29.18 0.79 -17.59
C VAL A 270 -29.82 -0.61 -17.60
N GLU A 271 -29.87 -1.31 -18.74
CA GLU A 271 -30.34 -2.70 -18.80
C GLU A 271 -29.38 -3.67 -18.11
N LYS A 272 -28.06 -3.55 -18.32
CA LYS A 272 -27.05 -4.38 -17.63
C LYS A 272 -27.08 -4.17 -16.11
N THR A 273 -27.29 -2.93 -15.66
CA THR A 273 -27.34 -2.59 -14.23
C THR A 273 -28.66 -3.07 -13.59
N LYS A 274 -29.79 -2.97 -14.30
CA LYS A 274 -31.07 -3.57 -13.86
C LYS A 274 -31.00 -5.11 -13.81
N GLY A 275 -30.30 -5.75 -14.74
CA GLY A 275 -30.08 -7.20 -14.73
C GLY A 275 -29.21 -7.67 -13.55
N PHE A 276 -28.19 -6.89 -13.19
CA PHE A 276 -27.31 -7.19 -12.05
C PHE A 276 -28.02 -7.02 -10.70
N LEU A 277 -28.80 -5.94 -10.53
CA LEU A 277 -29.59 -5.70 -9.32
C LEU A 277 -30.76 -6.70 -9.15
N LYS A 278 -31.27 -7.28 -10.24
CA LYS A 278 -32.29 -8.35 -10.19
C LYS A 278 -31.70 -9.71 -9.77
N LYS A 279 -30.40 -9.96 -10.02
CA LYS A 279 -29.68 -11.15 -9.53
C LYS A 279 -29.33 -11.08 -8.05
N LEU A 280 -29.12 -9.88 -7.50
CA LEU A 280 -28.83 -9.65 -6.08
C LEU A 280 -30.07 -9.66 -5.16
N LYS A 281 -31.29 -9.73 -5.73
CA LYS A 281 -32.57 -9.75 -4.98
C LYS A 281 -33.26 -11.12 -4.92
N LYS A 282 -32.57 -12.22 -5.24
CA LYS A 282 -33.11 -13.55 -4.90
C LYS A 282 -32.66 -13.91 -3.47
N PRO A 283 -33.60 -14.21 -2.55
CA PRO A 283 -33.24 -14.62 -1.20
C PRO A 283 -32.61 -16.02 -1.21
N ILE A 284 -31.87 -16.26 -0.14
CA ILE A 284 -31.11 -17.46 0.25
C ILE A 284 -31.79 -18.77 -0.17
#